data_AF-J9EB39-F1
#
_entry.id   AF-J9EB39-F1
#
_cell.length_a   1.000
_cell.length_b   1.000
_cell.length_c   1.000
_cell.angle_alpha   90.00
_cell.angle_beta   90.00
_cell.angle_gamma   90.00
#
_symmetry.space_group_name_H-M   'P 1'
#
loop_
_entity.id
_entity.type
_entity.pdbx_description
1 polymer ?
#
loop_
_entity_poly.entity_id
_entity_poly.type
_entity_poly.pdbx_seq_one_letter_code
_entity_poly.pdbx_strand_id
1 'polypeptide(L)'
;MATNRIDSLDPALIRPGRIDRKIEFPLPDEKTKRRIFQIHTSRMTLANDVDLDEFIAAKDELSGADIKAMCTEAGLLALRERRMRVTMDDFKKSKENVLYRKNEGAPEALYL
;
A
#
# COMPACT_ATOMS: atom_id res chain seq x y z
N MET A 1 -22.10 5.86 -2.48
CA MET A 1 -21.97 4.93 -1.34
C MET A 1 -20.64 4.19 -1.49
N ALA A 2 -19.95 3.88 -0.40
CA ALA A 2 -18.72 3.08 -0.40
C ALA A 2 -18.88 1.93 0.60
N THR A 3 -18.44 0.73 0.25
CA THR A 3 -18.45 -0.45 1.12
C THR A 3 -17.28 -1.35 0.77
N ASN A 4 -16.72 -2.03 1.78
CA ASN A 4 -15.73 -3.09 1.60
C ASN A 4 -16.40 -4.48 1.59
N ARG A 5 -17.71 -4.55 1.86
CA ARG A 5 -18.50 -5.78 1.94
C ARG A 5 -19.80 -5.58 1.18
N ILE A 6 -19.78 -5.84 -0.12
CA ILE A 6 -20.99 -5.71 -0.95
C ILE A 6 -22.00 -6.81 -0.64
N ASP A 7 -21.54 -8.00 -0.25
CA ASP A 7 -22.39 -9.17 0.00
C ASP A 7 -23.22 -9.05 1.29
N SER A 8 -22.83 -8.17 2.21
CA SER A 8 -23.61 -7.90 3.43
C SER A 8 -24.74 -6.89 3.23
N LEU A 9 -24.86 -6.29 2.05
CA LEU A 9 -25.91 -5.31 1.76
C LEU A 9 -27.19 -5.99 1.29
N ASP A 10 -28.33 -5.41 1.64
CA ASP A 10 -29.64 -5.88 1.15
C ASP A 10 -29.71 -5.80 -0.39
N PRO A 11 -30.03 -6.92 -1.08
CA PRO A 11 -30.23 -6.95 -2.54
C PRO A 11 -31.22 -5.90 -3.06
N ALA A 12 -32.20 -5.49 -2.25
CA ALA A 12 -33.17 -4.47 -2.62
C ALA A 12 -32.55 -3.07 -2.80
N LEU A 13 -31.44 -2.76 -2.11
CA LEU A 13 -30.75 -1.47 -2.24
C LEU A 13 -29.89 -1.40 -3.52
N ILE A 14 -29.35 -2.54 -3.97
CA ILE A 14 -28.42 -2.63 -5.11
C ILE A 14 -29.11 -2.93 -6.45
N ARG A 15 -30.44 -2.92 -6.49
CA ARG A 15 -31.25 -3.13 -7.70
C ARG A 15 -31.15 -1.89 -8.62
N PRO A 16 -31.09 -2.09 -9.96
CA PRO A 16 -31.18 -0.99 -10.92
C PRO A 16 -32.39 -0.08 -10.66
N GLY A 17 -32.20 1.24 -10.73
CA GLY A 17 -33.20 2.26 -10.36
C GLY A 17 -33.01 2.86 -8.96
N ARG A 18 -32.13 2.29 -8.12
CA ARG A 18 -31.64 2.92 -6.88
C ARG A 18 -30.15 3.22 -6.96
N ILE A 19 -29.36 2.19 -7.29
CA ILE A 19 -27.92 2.31 -7.55
C ILE A 19 -27.65 1.72 -8.93
N ASP A 20 -27.30 2.59 -9.87
CA ASP A 20 -27.17 2.20 -11.28
C ASP A 20 -25.76 1.78 -11.66
N ARG A 21 -24.73 2.28 -10.95
CA ARG A 21 -23.33 1.96 -11.22
C ARG A 21 -22.68 1.30 -10.01
N LYS A 22 -22.07 0.15 -10.26
CA LYS A 22 -21.24 -0.58 -9.30
C LYS A 22 -19.82 -0.49 -9.82
N ILE A 23 -18.95 0.20 -9.08
CA ILE A 23 -17.55 0.39 -9.44
C ILE A 23 -16.72 -0.41 -8.44
N GLU A 24 -15.97 -1.36 -8.96
CA GLU A 24 -15.04 -2.16 -8.18
C GLU A 24 -13.67 -1.47 -8.12
N PHE A 25 -13.04 -1.53 -6.95
CA PHE A 25 -11.70 -1.00 -6.72
C PHE A 25 -10.76 -2.17 -6.42
N PRO A 26 -10.10 -2.74 -7.43
CA PRO A 26 -9.14 -3.82 -7.22
C PRO A 26 -7.85 -3.30 -6.58
N LEU A 27 -6.99 -4.23 -6.16
CA LEU A 27 -5.62 -3.90 -5.77
C LEU A 27 -4.86 -3.30 -6.97
N PRO A 28 -3.89 -2.39 -6.71
CA PRO A 28 -3.16 -1.72 -7.77
C PRO A 28 -2.21 -2.66 -8.52
N ASP A 29 -2.25 -2.61 -9.85
CA ASP A 29 -1.25 -3.22 -10.72
C ASP A 29 0.12 -2.54 -10.59
N GLU A 30 1.19 -3.17 -11.08
CA GLU A 30 2.56 -2.62 -11.05
C GLU A 30 2.67 -1.18 -11.57
N LYS A 31 2.03 -0.88 -12.71
CA LYS A 31 2.01 0.48 -13.28
C LYS A 31 1.35 1.48 -12.34
N THR A 32 0.26 1.06 -11.68
CA THR A 32 -0.48 1.87 -10.73
C THR A 32 0.30 2.03 -9.44
N LYS A 33 0.93 0.97 -8.92
CA LYS A 33 1.85 1.03 -7.77
C LYS A 33 2.98 2.03 -8.02
N ARG A 34 3.63 1.98 -9.19
CA ARG A 34 4.65 2.95 -9.59
C ARG A 34 4.15 4.38 -9.49
N ARG A 35 2.94 4.64 -9.98
CA ARG A 35 2.34 5.98 -9.92
C ARG A 35 2.05 6.42 -8.49
N ILE A 36 1.56 5.52 -7.64
CA ILE A 36 1.28 5.80 -6.22
C ILE A 36 2.59 6.13 -5.48
N PHE A 37 3.63 5.32 -5.67
CA PHE A 37 4.97 5.59 -5.13
C PHE A 37 5.47 6.96 -5.58
N GLN A 38 5.42 7.26 -6.88
CA GLN A 38 5.84 8.55 -7.43
C GLN A 38 5.12 9.74 -6.78
N ILE A 39 3.81 9.62 -6.52
CA ILE A 39 3.04 10.69 -5.87
C ILE A 39 3.50 10.89 -4.44
N HIS A 40 3.65 9.81 -3.66
CA HIS A 40 4.03 9.91 -2.26
C HIS A 40 5.48 10.31 -2.05
N THR A 41 6.38 9.92 -2.95
CA THR A 41 7.80 10.31 -2.89
C THR A 41 8.08 11.67 -3.53
N SER A 42 7.16 12.26 -4.29
CA SER A 42 7.36 13.55 -4.98
C SER A 42 7.80 14.72 -4.09
N ARG A 43 7.46 14.69 -2.80
CA ARG A 43 7.81 15.73 -1.82
C ARG A 43 8.91 15.29 -0.85
N MET A 44 9.45 14.09 -1.02
CA MET A 44 10.48 13.52 -0.16
C MET A 44 11.86 13.73 -0.78
N THR A 45 12.85 14.01 0.06
CA THR A 45 14.25 14.05 -0.39
C THR A 45 14.79 12.62 -0.40
N LEU A 46 14.77 11.99 -1.57
CA LEU A 46 15.35 10.66 -1.77
C LEU A 46 16.86 10.76 -1.99
N ALA A 47 17.60 9.77 -1.50
CA ALA A 47 19.00 9.57 -1.86
C ALA A 47 19.11 8.82 -3.21
N ASN A 48 20.29 8.89 -3.83
CA ASN A 48 20.52 8.37 -5.19
C ASN A 48 20.51 6.83 -5.26
N ASP A 49 20.59 6.16 -4.12
CA ASP A 49 20.56 4.70 -3.97
C ASP A 49 19.14 4.11 -3.94
N VAL A 50 18.10 4.95 -3.91
CA VAL A 50 16.71 4.50 -3.80
C VAL A 50 16.19 4.02 -5.15
N ASP A 51 15.99 2.70 -5.26
CA ASP A 51 15.29 2.08 -6.40
C ASP A 51 13.91 1.59 -5.98
N LEU A 52 12.86 2.30 -6.40
CA LEU A 52 11.48 1.96 -6.07
C LEU A 52 10.96 0.77 -6.88
N ASP A 53 11.60 0.41 -8.00
CA ASP A 53 11.17 -0.71 -8.83
C ASP A 53 11.33 -2.05 -8.10
N GLU A 54 12.25 -2.16 -7.14
CA GLU A 54 12.41 -3.34 -6.26
C GLU A 54 11.11 -3.65 -5.48
N PHE A 55 10.38 -2.61 -5.06
CA PHE A 55 9.12 -2.76 -4.32
C PHE A 55 7.90 -2.95 -5.23
N ILE A 56 7.98 -2.45 -6.47
CA ILE A 56 6.88 -2.53 -7.43
C ILE A 56 6.82 -3.93 -8.04
N ALA A 57 7.97 -4.51 -8.37
CA ALA A 57 8.10 -5.86 -8.95
C ALA A 57 7.85 -6.98 -7.92
N ALA A 58 7.85 -6.65 -6.63
CA ALA A 58 7.53 -7.62 -5.59
C ALA A 58 6.06 -8.07 -5.72
N LYS A 59 5.83 -9.39 -5.60
CA LYS A 59 4.49 -10.02 -5.67
C LYS A 59 3.63 -9.76 -4.43
N ASP A 60 4.00 -8.79 -3.60
CA ASP A 60 3.27 -8.46 -2.39
C ASP A 60 1.94 -7.79 -2.73
N GLU A 61 0.87 -8.23 -2.05
CA GLU A 61 -0.46 -7.64 -2.14
C GLU A 61 -0.50 -6.30 -1.39
N LEU A 62 0.09 -5.27 -1.99
CA LEU A 62 0.13 -3.93 -1.42
C LEU A 62 -1.08 -3.10 -1.87
N SER A 63 -1.85 -2.59 -0.91
CA SER A 63 -2.85 -1.56 -1.15
C SER A 63 -2.19 -0.19 -1.30
N GLY A 64 -2.92 0.79 -1.86
CA GLY A 64 -2.43 2.17 -1.90
C GLY A 64 -2.18 2.78 -0.51
N ALA A 65 -2.93 2.32 0.51
CA ALA A 65 -2.70 2.72 1.90
C ALA A 65 -1.37 2.17 2.44
N ASP A 66 -1.02 0.93 2.09
CA ASP A 66 0.24 0.29 2.49
C ASP A 66 1.44 1.05 1.90
N ILE A 67 1.38 1.40 0.61
CA ILE A 67 2.43 2.18 -0.06
C ILE A 67 2.64 3.54 0.62
N LYS A 68 1.55 4.23 0.98
CA LYS A 68 1.62 5.50 1.72
C LYS A 68 2.24 5.29 3.10
N ALA A 69 1.86 4.24 3.82
CA ALA A 69 2.40 3.92 5.13
C ALA A 69 3.91 3.66 5.04
N MET A 70 4.35 2.88 4.04
CA MET A 70 5.76 2.63 3.77
C MET A 70 6.55 3.94 3.54
N CYS A 71 6.06 4.83 2.66
CA CYS A 71 6.73 6.10 2.41
C CYS A 71 6.82 6.98 3.68
N THR A 72 5.77 6.97 4.50
CA THR A 72 5.71 7.76 5.74
C THR A 72 6.68 7.24 6.79
N GLU A 73 6.75 5.91 6.97
CA GLU A 73 7.63 5.28 7.93
C GLU A 73 9.10 5.35 7.51
N ALA A 74 9.41 5.19 6.22
CA ALA A 74 10.77 5.43 5.70
C ALA A 74 11.24 6.87 5.99
N GLY A 75 10.37 7.88 5.83
CA GLY A 75 10.66 9.25 6.23
C GLY A 75 10.90 9.42 7.73
N LEU A 76 10.13 8.72 8.57
CA LEU A 76 10.30 8.75 10.02
C LEU A 76 11.62 8.10 10.47
N LEU A 77 12.04 7.02 9.81
CA LEU A 77 13.32 6.35 10.06
C LEU A 77 14.50 7.28 9.73
N ALA A 78 14.46 7.97 8.60
CA ALA A 78 15.48 8.95 8.24
C ALA A 78 15.58 10.08 9.30
N LEU A 79 14.43 10.59 9.78
CA LEU A 79 14.40 11.59 10.85
C LEU A 79 14.95 11.04 12.18
N ARG A 80 14.65 9.78 12.51
CA ARG A 80 15.16 9.11 13.72
C ARG A 80 16.69 9.02 13.71
N GLU A 81 17.29 8.82 12.54
CA GLU A 81 18.74 8.81 12.35
C GLU A 81 19.33 10.20 12.09
N ARG A 82 18.55 11.27 12.25
CA ARG A 82 18.95 12.67 12.01
C ARG A 82 19.45 12.93 10.58
N ARG A 83 18.93 12.17 9.61
CA ARG A 83 19.22 12.34 8.18
C ARG A 83 18.13 13.17 7.51
N MET A 84 18.52 14.00 6.54
CA MET A 84 17.60 14.79 5.71
C MET A 84 17.22 14.08 4.40
N ARG A 85 17.85 12.92 4.12
CA ARG A 85 17.61 12.10 2.94
C ARG A 85 17.18 10.70 3.36
N VAL A 86 16.16 10.19 2.70
CA VAL A 86 15.68 8.81 2.85
C VAL A 86 16.52 7.91 1.95
N THR A 87 17.09 6.86 2.53
CA THR A 87 17.95 5.89 1.82
C THR A 87 17.18 4.61 1.49
N MET A 88 17.80 3.73 0.72
CA MET A 88 17.16 2.46 0.36
C MET A 88 16.92 1.56 1.59
N ASP A 89 17.83 1.61 2.58
CA ASP A 89 17.72 0.86 3.83
C ASP A 89 16.47 1.25 4.65
N ASP A 90 16.11 2.55 4.64
CA ASP A 90 14.88 3.03 5.31
C ASP A 90 13.62 2.39 4.69
N PHE A 91 13.57 2.28 3.36
CA PHE A 91 12.45 1.65 2.68
C PHE A 91 12.39 0.14 2.93
N LYS A 92 13.53 -0.55 3.02
CA LYS A 92 13.58 -1.98 3.35
C LYS A 92 13.05 -2.24 4.76
N LYS A 93 13.54 -1.51 5.75
CA LYS A 93 13.05 -1.58 7.15
C LYS A 93 11.57 -1.23 7.24
N SER A 94 11.15 -0.19 6.52
CA SER A 94 9.75 0.23 6.50
C SER A 94 8.83 -0.83 5.88
N LYS A 95 9.25 -1.48 4.78
CA LYS A 95 8.49 -2.57 4.18
C LYS A 95 8.24 -3.69 5.18
N GLU A 96 9.28 -4.15 5.87
CA GLU A 96 9.18 -5.22 6.87
C GLU A 96 8.21 -4.84 7.97
N ASN A 97 8.31 -3.63 8.52
CA ASN A 97 7.41 -3.16 9.58
C ASN A 97 5.95 -3.07 9.13
N VAL A 98 5.68 -2.56 7.93
CA VAL A 98 4.31 -2.45 7.40
C VAL A 98 3.71 -3.82 7.12
N LEU A 99 4.49 -4.73 6.52
CA LEU A 99 4.04 -6.10 6.23
C LEU A 99 3.82 -6.91 7.52
N TYR A 100 4.69 -6.74 8.52
CA TYR A 100 4.53 -7.41 9.81
C TYR A 100 3.19 -7.03 10.48
N ARG A 101 2.86 -5.74 10.51
CA ARG A 101 1.56 -5.27 11.04
C ARG A 101 0.36 -5.81 10.25
N LYS A 102 0.54 -6.12 8.96
CA LYS A 102 -0.50 -6.71 8.12
C LYS A 102 -0.66 -8.22 8.37
N ASN A 103 0.44 -8.92 8.64
CA ASN A 103 0.48 -10.37 8.81
C ASN A 103 0.17 -10.87 10.22
N GLU A 104 0.19 -10.01 11.25
CA GLU A 104 -0.22 -10.37 12.63
C GLU A 104 -1.66 -10.95 12.73
N GLY A 105 -2.45 -10.91 11.65
CA GLY A 105 -3.81 -11.48 11.58
C GLY A 105 -3.98 -12.76 10.75
N ALA A 106 -2.95 -13.29 10.09
CA ALA A 106 -3.10 -14.45 9.18
C ALA A 106 -2.34 -15.68 9.71
N PRO A 107 -3.01 -16.80 10.04
CA PRO A 107 -2.31 -18.03 10.40
C PRO A 107 -1.62 -18.64 9.17
N GLU A 108 -0.27 -18.64 9.17
CA GLU A 108 0.58 -19.25 8.13
C GLU A 108 0.53 -20.79 8.08
N ALA A 109 -0.28 -21.45 8.93
CA ALA A 109 -0.08 -22.86 9.27
C ALA A 109 -1.14 -23.85 8.73
N LEU A 110 -1.80 -23.58 7.60
CA LEU A 110 -2.83 -24.51 7.07
C LEU A 110 -2.54 -25.11 5.69
N TYR A 111 -1.36 -24.85 5.12
CA TYR A 111 -0.94 -25.45 3.84
C TYR A 111 0.50 -25.99 3.90
N LEU A 112 0.75 -26.86 4.89
CA LEU A 112 1.76 -27.91 4.81
C LEU A 112 1.09 -29.26 5.08
#